data_AF-I4EH82-F1
#
_entry.id   AF-I4EH82-F1
#
_cell.length_a   1.000
_cell.length_b   1.000
_cell.length_c   1.000
_cell.angle_alpha   90.00
_cell.angle_beta   90.00
_cell.angle_gamma   90.00
#
_symmetry.space_group_name_H-M   'P 1'
#
loop_
_entity.id
_entity.type
_entity.pdbx_description
1 polymer ?
#
loop_
_entity_poly.entity_id
_entity_poly.type
_entity_poly.pdbx_seq_one_letter_code
_entity_poly.pdbx_strand_id
1 'polypeptide(L)'
;MIRLWEIFQRWLSPGQEDLDSLELPWTKRWHNVPRRSAGLDFRLEDYRVARANARLVARMTLGDDLWTQLQSQGYLDVPSRLFPGITYRLRVGHRIEVRCPHDVQPPWRFPYLCINPAYPLPEDEFFAHLYLYVRDREEDVVRVAAPQPWDQPLGRTF
;
A
#
# COMPACT_ATOMS: atom_id res chain seq x y z
N MET A 1 -16.09 -17.24 36.86
CA MET A 1 -15.19 -16.08 37.02
C MET A 1 -13.87 -16.45 36.35
N ILE A 2 -13.77 -16.22 35.03
CA ILE A 2 -12.61 -16.61 34.21
C ILE A 2 -11.49 -15.62 34.52
N ARG A 3 -10.33 -16.13 34.95
CA ARG A 3 -9.19 -15.30 35.33
C ARG A 3 -8.61 -14.68 34.07
N LEU A 4 -8.85 -13.38 33.87
CA LEU A 4 -8.28 -12.54 32.79
C LEU A 4 -6.76 -12.75 32.57
N TRP A 5 -6.05 -13.21 33.60
CA TRP A 5 -4.63 -13.58 33.57
C TRP A 5 -4.31 -14.76 32.63
N GLU A 6 -5.16 -15.78 32.54
CA GLU A 6 -4.91 -16.96 31.68
C GLU A 6 -5.10 -16.66 30.19
N ILE A 7 -5.99 -15.73 29.87
CA ILE A 7 -6.20 -15.23 28.49
C ILE A 7 -4.99 -14.40 28.05
N PHE A 8 -4.43 -13.58 28.95
CA PHE A 8 -3.26 -12.76 28.68
C PHE A 8 -1.98 -13.59 28.46
N GLN A 9 -1.77 -14.66 29.24
CA GLN A 9 -0.61 -15.55 29.06
C GLN A 9 -0.65 -16.30 27.72
N ARG A 10 -1.84 -16.67 27.24
CA ARG A 10 -2.01 -17.33 25.92
C ARG A 10 -1.71 -16.40 24.74
N TRP A 11 -1.83 -15.08 24.91
CA TRP A 11 -1.48 -14.08 23.89
C TRP A 11 0.03 -13.77 23.84
N LEU A 12 0.72 -13.89 24.97
CA LEU A 12 2.16 -13.56 25.09
C LEU A 12 3.09 -14.72 24.78
N SER A 13 2.55 -15.92 24.58
CA SER A 13 3.30 -17.10 24.16
C SER A 13 2.52 -17.80 23.06
N PRO A 14 2.49 -17.27 21.82
CA PRO A 14 2.02 -18.05 20.69
C PRO A 14 2.79 -19.37 20.70
N GLY A 15 2.07 -20.48 20.65
CA GLY A 15 2.70 -21.80 20.61
C GLY A 15 3.70 -21.83 19.46
N GLN A 16 4.86 -22.45 19.68
CA GLN A 16 5.94 -22.52 18.69
C GLN A 16 5.48 -23.10 17.33
N GLU A 17 4.43 -23.92 17.34
CA GLU A 17 3.75 -24.47 16.15
C GLU A 17 3.06 -23.40 15.27
N ASP A 18 2.63 -22.28 15.85
CA ASP A 18 1.94 -21.19 15.13
C ASP A 18 2.94 -20.35 14.31
N LEU A 19 4.19 -20.25 14.77
CA LEU A 19 5.27 -19.52 14.07
C LEU A 19 5.79 -20.27 12.84
N ASP A 20 5.85 -21.61 12.89
CA ASP A 20 6.25 -22.43 11.74
C ASP A 20 5.20 -22.42 10.61
N SER A 21 3.94 -22.08 10.94
CA SER A 21 2.86 -21.85 9.96
C SER A 21 2.79 -20.41 9.45
N LEU A 22 3.54 -19.48 10.05
CA LEU A 22 3.48 -18.07 9.68
C LEU A 22 4.10 -17.87 8.30
N GLU A 23 3.35 -17.29 7.37
CA GLU A 23 3.92 -16.89 6.09
C GLU A 23 4.94 -15.76 6.31
N LEU A 24 6.20 -15.99 5.92
CA LEU A 24 7.30 -15.03 6.01
C LEU A 24 7.71 -14.49 4.63
N PRO A 25 6.84 -13.77 3.89
CA PRO A 25 7.10 -13.38 2.51
C PRO A 25 8.39 -12.55 2.37
N TRP A 26 8.76 -11.72 3.35
CA TRP A 26 9.98 -10.90 3.31
C TRP A 26 11.29 -11.70 3.29
N THR A 27 11.27 -12.99 3.62
CA THR A 27 12.44 -13.87 3.53
C THR A 27 12.66 -14.40 2.10
N LYS A 28 11.63 -14.35 1.26
CA LYS A 28 11.67 -14.86 -0.12
C LYS A 28 12.35 -13.87 -1.06
N ARG A 29 13.07 -14.40 -2.06
CA ARG A 29 13.73 -13.62 -3.12
C ARG A 29 12.74 -13.29 -4.25
N TRP A 30 12.08 -12.14 -4.16
CA TRP A 30 11.05 -11.70 -5.13
C TRP A 30 11.59 -11.06 -6.42
N HIS A 31 12.90 -11.06 -6.66
CA HIS A 31 13.46 -10.48 -7.89
C HIS A 31 13.25 -11.37 -9.12
N ASN A 32 13.07 -12.68 -8.93
CA ASN A 32 12.86 -13.65 -10.02
C ASN A 32 11.38 -13.85 -10.39
N VAL A 33 10.46 -13.29 -9.61
CA VAL A 33 9.02 -13.39 -9.89
C VAL A 33 8.67 -12.40 -11.01
N PRO A 34 7.94 -12.83 -12.06
CA PRO A 34 7.47 -11.93 -13.10
C PRO A 34 6.73 -10.74 -12.52
N ARG A 35 6.87 -9.58 -13.19
CA ARG A 35 6.12 -8.38 -12.79
C ARG A 35 4.62 -8.68 -12.78
N ARG A 36 3.91 -8.20 -11.76
CA ARG A 36 2.46 -8.39 -11.55
C ARG A 36 1.99 -9.85 -11.41
N SER A 37 2.89 -10.76 -11.08
CA SER A 37 2.56 -12.13 -10.69
C SER A 37 2.96 -12.36 -9.24
N ALA A 38 2.17 -13.11 -8.48
CA ALA A 38 2.51 -13.57 -7.13
C ALA A 38 3.35 -14.86 -7.13
N GLY A 39 3.65 -15.45 -8.29
CA GLY A 39 4.41 -16.69 -8.43
C GLY A 39 3.79 -17.64 -9.47
N LEU A 40 4.52 -18.70 -9.82
CA LEU A 40 4.07 -19.70 -10.79
C LEU A 40 2.88 -20.54 -10.27
N ASP A 41 2.82 -20.75 -8.96
CA ASP A 41 1.79 -21.58 -8.32
C ASP A 41 0.49 -20.81 -8.03
N PHE A 42 0.46 -19.49 -8.28
CA PHE A 42 -0.68 -18.63 -7.97
C PHE A 42 -1.73 -18.72 -9.08
N ARG A 43 -2.88 -19.32 -8.76
CA ARG A 43 -3.98 -19.57 -9.71
C ARG A 43 -4.92 -18.38 -9.78
N LEU A 44 -5.81 -18.41 -10.77
CA LEU A 44 -6.82 -17.36 -10.96
C LEU A 44 -7.73 -17.21 -9.73
N GLU A 45 -8.07 -18.32 -9.08
CA GLU A 45 -8.85 -18.35 -7.85
C GLU A 45 -8.11 -17.66 -6.70
N ASP A 46 -6.80 -17.89 -6.56
CA ASP A 46 -5.97 -17.25 -5.53
C ASP A 46 -5.92 -15.74 -5.74
N TYR A 47 -5.80 -15.28 -7.00
CA TYR A 47 -5.91 -13.84 -7.32
C TYR A 47 -7.26 -13.24 -6.93
N ARG A 48 -8.36 -13.98 -7.16
CA ARG A 48 -9.70 -13.50 -6.79
C ARG A 48 -9.85 -13.37 -5.27
N VAL A 49 -9.42 -14.39 -4.53
CA VAL A 49 -9.43 -14.39 -3.06
C VAL A 49 -8.54 -13.28 -2.51
N ALA A 50 -7.31 -13.14 -3.03
CA ALA A 50 -6.38 -12.11 -2.61
C ALA A 50 -6.94 -10.70 -2.85
N ARG A 51 -7.54 -10.42 -4.02
CA ARG A 51 -8.18 -9.12 -4.30
C ARG A 51 -9.38 -8.86 -3.40
N ALA A 52 -10.21 -9.86 -3.13
CA ALA A 52 -11.34 -9.72 -2.21
C ALA A 52 -10.87 -9.38 -0.79
N ASN A 53 -9.85 -10.09 -0.29
CA ASN A 53 -9.25 -9.82 1.01
C ASN A 53 -8.60 -8.43 1.06
N ALA A 54 -7.85 -8.05 0.02
CA ALA A 54 -7.21 -6.75 -0.08
C ALA A 54 -8.21 -5.60 -0.05
N ARG A 55 -9.37 -5.76 -0.69
CA ARG A 55 -10.44 -4.77 -0.66
C ARG A 55 -11.01 -4.59 0.76
N LEU A 56 -11.12 -5.68 1.52
CA LEU A 56 -11.50 -5.62 2.94
C LEU A 56 -10.43 -4.91 3.78
N VAL A 57 -9.16 -5.30 3.62
CA VAL A 57 -8.03 -4.66 4.31
C VAL A 57 -7.98 -3.16 4.00
N ALA A 58 -8.12 -2.78 2.73
CA ALA A 58 -8.10 -1.39 2.30
C ALA A 58 -9.24 -0.59 2.92
N ARG A 59 -10.48 -1.12 2.89
CA ARG A 59 -11.63 -0.48 3.54
C ARG A 59 -11.43 -0.33 5.04
N MET A 60 -10.95 -1.36 5.73
CA MET A 60 -10.68 -1.30 7.17
C MET A 60 -9.59 -0.29 7.51
N THR A 61 -8.56 -0.19 6.66
CA THR A 61 -7.42 0.71 6.84
C THR A 61 -7.81 2.17 6.64
N LEU A 62 -8.61 2.45 5.62
CA LEU A 62 -9.03 3.81 5.25
C LEU A 62 -10.22 4.30 6.10
N GLY A 63 -11.07 3.40 6.57
CA GLY A 63 -12.37 3.73 7.15
C GLY A 63 -13.43 3.99 6.06
N ASP A 64 -14.70 3.95 6.46
CA ASP A 64 -15.83 3.94 5.52
C ASP A 64 -15.96 5.24 4.70
N ASP A 65 -15.67 6.39 5.28
CA ASP A 65 -15.82 7.69 4.60
C ASP A 65 -14.81 7.85 3.45
N LEU A 66 -13.52 7.63 3.74
CA LEU A 66 -12.46 7.68 2.74
C LEU A 66 -12.61 6.56 1.70
N TRP A 67 -13.04 5.38 2.14
CA TRP A 67 -13.35 4.29 1.22
C TRP A 67 -14.47 4.68 0.24
N THR A 68 -15.56 5.26 0.74
CA THR A 68 -16.67 5.72 -0.09
C THR A 68 -16.24 6.82 -1.04
N GLN A 69 -15.44 7.77 -0.57
CA GLN A 69 -14.85 8.81 -1.41
C GLN A 69 -13.98 8.22 -2.52
N LEU A 70 -13.08 7.27 -2.18
CA LEU A 70 -12.26 6.58 -3.17
C LEU A 70 -13.11 5.88 -4.23
N GLN A 71 -14.16 5.15 -3.80
CA GLN A 71 -15.05 4.44 -4.73
C GLN A 71 -15.84 5.39 -5.64
N SER A 72 -16.19 6.58 -5.17
CA SER A 72 -17.01 7.53 -5.95
C SER A 72 -16.20 8.31 -6.99
N GLN A 73 -15.00 8.78 -6.64
CA GLN A 73 -14.20 9.64 -7.53
C GLN A 73 -12.96 8.96 -8.12
N GLY A 74 -12.59 7.77 -7.63
CA GLY A 74 -11.46 6.97 -8.12
C GLY A 74 -10.08 7.41 -7.61
N TYR A 75 -10.01 8.37 -6.69
CA TYR A 75 -8.76 8.85 -6.11
C TYR A 75 -8.93 9.43 -4.70
N LEU A 76 -7.83 9.55 -3.98
CA LEU A 76 -7.73 10.36 -2.76
C LEU A 76 -6.62 11.40 -2.93
N ASP A 77 -6.90 12.64 -2.54
CA ASP A 77 -5.94 13.73 -2.51
C ASP A 77 -5.42 13.89 -1.06
N VAL A 78 -4.11 13.86 -0.89
CA VAL A 78 -3.43 13.97 0.42
C VAL A 78 -2.53 15.20 0.40
N PRO A 79 -2.79 16.24 1.22
CA PRO A 79 -1.94 17.42 1.26
C PRO A 79 -0.56 17.07 1.82
N SER A 80 0.47 17.65 1.21
CA SER A 80 1.85 17.54 1.70
C SER A 80 2.01 18.30 3.02
N ARG A 81 2.72 17.70 3.97
CA ARG A 81 3.13 18.30 5.25
C ARG A 81 4.53 18.89 5.15
N LEU A 82 5.37 18.37 4.26
CA LEU A 82 6.75 18.85 4.04
C LEU A 82 6.85 20.01 3.04
N PHE A 83 5.97 20.07 2.05
CA PHE A 83 6.00 21.04 0.96
C PHE A 83 4.66 21.79 0.85
N PRO A 84 4.55 23.00 1.43
CA PRO A 84 3.33 23.79 1.39
C PRO A 84 2.78 23.97 -0.04
N GLY A 85 1.47 23.76 -0.20
CA GLY A 85 0.78 23.88 -1.48
C GLY A 85 0.87 22.65 -2.39
N ILE A 86 1.67 21.64 -2.05
CA ILE A 86 1.68 20.36 -2.78
C ILE A 86 0.57 19.44 -2.28
N THR A 87 -0.09 18.74 -3.21
CA THR A 87 -1.05 17.67 -2.93
C THR A 87 -0.67 16.42 -3.70
N TYR A 88 -0.64 15.28 -3.03
CA TYR A 88 -0.44 13.97 -3.64
C TYR A 88 -1.79 13.36 -3.99
N ARG A 89 -2.01 13.11 -5.27
CA ARG A 89 -3.17 12.37 -5.74
C ARG A 89 -2.83 10.90 -5.88
N LEU A 90 -3.53 10.08 -5.13
CA LEU A 90 -3.38 8.63 -5.10
C LEU A 90 -4.53 7.97 -5.87
N ARG A 91 -4.19 6.99 -6.71
CA ARG A 91 -5.12 6.14 -7.45
C ARG A 91 -4.73 4.68 -7.24
N VAL A 92 -5.71 3.79 -7.15
CA VAL A 92 -5.48 2.35 -6.97
C VAL A 92 -4.66 1.82 -8.15
N GLY A 93 -3.53 1.16 -7.88
CA GLY A 93 -2.68 0.56 -8.93
C GLY A 93 -1.84 1.54 -9.77
N HIS A 94 -1.82 2.83 -9.43
CA HIS A 94 -1.16 3.88 -10.23
C HIS A 94 -0.05 4.62 -9.48
N ARG A 95 0.77 5.39 -10.22
CA ARG A 95 1.77 6.28 -9.63
C ARG A 95 1.10 7.41 -8.85
N ILE A 96 1.83 7.94 -7.87
CA ILE A 96 1.42 9.15 -7.15
C ILE A 96 1.54 10.32 -8.11
N GLU A 97 0.47 11.07 -8.31
CA GLU A 97 0.52 12.34 -9.05
C GLU A 97 0.76 13.48 -8.06
N VAL A 98 1.75 14.31 -8.35
CA VAL A 98 2.10 15.51 -7.58
C VAL A 98 1.35 16.68 -8.22
N ARG A 99 0.39 17.22 -7.49
CA ARG A 99 -0.38 18.41 -7.90
C ARG A 99 0.12 19.61 -7.13
N CYS A 100 0.40 20.69 -7.84
CA CYS A 100 0.82 21.96 -7.26
C CYS A 100 0.10 23.12 -7.98
N PRO A 101 -0.26 24.19 -7.25
CA PRO A 101 -0.62 25.48 -7.83
C PRO A 101 0.50 26.03 -8.72
N HIS A 102 0.16 27.01 -9.58
CA HIS A 102 1.10 27.59 -10.55
C HIS A 102 2.29 28.33 -9.88
N ASP A 103 2.10 28.85 -8.69
CA ASP A 103 3.09 29.58 -7.89
C ASP A 103 3.95 28.68 -6.99
N VAL A 104 3.68 27.37 -6.96
CA VAL A 104 4.41 26.41 -6.14
C VAL A 104 5.31 25.55 -7.03
N GLN A 105 6.61 25.56 -6.74
CA GLN A 105 7.57 24.71 -7.43
C GLN A 105 7.77 23.39 -6.66
N PRO A 106 7.46 22.22 -7.24
CA PRO A 106 7.71 20.95 -6.58
C PRO A 106 9.22 20.65 -6.55
N PRO A 107 9.69 19.90 -5.53
CA PRO A 107 11.11 19.53 -5.41
C PRO A 107 11.55 18.51 -6.47
N TRP A 108 10.62 17.90 -7.20
CA TRP A 108 10.89 16.93 -8.25
C TRP A 108 10.77 17.54 -9.64
N ARG A 109 11.61 17.06 -10.55
CA ARG A 109 11.58 17.46 -11.98
C ARG A 109 10.30 17.03 -12.71
N PHE A 110 9.64 15.97 -12.24
CA PHE A 110 8.50 15.37 -12.91
C PHE A 110 7.28 15.27 -11.98
N PRO A 111 6.04 15.27 -12.53
CA PRO A 111 4.82 15.34 -11.73
C PRO A 111 4.35 13.99 -11.21
N TYR A 112 5.10 12.89 -11.41
CA TYR A 112 4.73 11.59 -10.86
C TYR A 112 5.84 11.00 -10.00
N LEU A 113 5.44 10.35 -8.91
CA LEU A 113 6.32 9.61 -8.02
C LEU A 113 5.95 8.13 -8.07
N CYS A 114 6.96 7.28 -8.24
CA CYS A 114 6.81 5.83 -8.32
C CYS A 114 7.37 5.17 -7.08
N ILE A 115 6.50 4.48 -6.34
CA ILE A 115 6.85 3.54 -5.28
C ILE A 115 6.28 2.19 -5.70
N ASN A 116 7.10 1.14 -5.69
CA ASN A 116 6.63 -0.22 -5.89
C ASN A 116 6.84 -1.01 -4.59
N PRO A 117 5.91 -1.94 -4.26
CA PRO A 117 6.14 -2.85 -3.16
C PRO A 117 7.33 -3.77 -3.46
N ALA A 118 8.02 -4.21 -2.41
CA ALA A 118 9.17 -5.11 -2.54
C ALA A 118 8.77 -6.49 -3.11
N TYR A 119 7.54 -6.92 -2.86
CA TYR A 119 6.93 -8.15 -3.35
C TYR A 119 5.56 -7.86 -3.99
N PRO A 120 5.02 -8.78 -4.80
CA PRO A 120 3.72 -8.62 -5.43
C PRO A 120 2.62 -8.44 -4.39
N LEU A 121 1.83 -7.37 -4.51
CA LEU A 121 0.70 -7.09 -3.62
C LEU A 121 -0.58 -6.77 -4.42
N PRO A 122 -1.77 -7.10 -3.91
CA PRO A 122 -3.00 -6.61 -4.49
C PRO A 122 -3.06 -5.08 -4.52
N GLU A 123 -3.61 -4.51 -5.59
CA GLU A 123 -3.62 -3.05 -5.80
C GLU A 123 -4.33 -2.26 -4.69
N ASP A 124 -5.48 -2.74 -4.21
CA ASP A 124 -6.27 -2.08 -3.15
C ASP A 124 -5.50 -2.02 -1.82
N GLU A 125 -4.84 -3.13 -1.45
CA GLU A 125 -4.05 -3.21 -0.22
C GLU A 125 -2.81 -2.30 -0.31
N PHE A 126 -2.08 -2.35 -1.42
CA PHE A 126 -0.94 -1.47 -1.62
C PHE A 126 -1.36 0.01 -1.61
N PHE A 127 -2.50 0.35 -2.21
CA PHE A 127 -3.06 1.70 -2.18
C PHE A 127 -3.30 2.19 -0.75
N ALA A 128 -3.93 1.37 0.09
CA ALA A 128 -4.22 1.74 1.48
C ALA A 128 -2.94 1.96 2.30
N HIS A 129 -1.92 1.10 2.12
CA HIS A 129 -0.61 1.32 2.70
C HIS A 129 0.03 2.61 2.21
N LEU A 130 -0.01 2.85 0.89
CA LEU A 130 0.56 4.07 0.31
C LEU A 130 -0.11 5.33 0.86
N TYR A 131 -1.44 5.31 1.04
CA TYR A 131 -2.17 6.39 1.69
C TYR A 131 -1.64 6.68 3.11
N LEU A 132 -1.49 5.65 3.95
CA LEU A 132 -0.93 5.82 5.30
C LEU A 132 0.50 6.39 5.27
N TYR A 133 1.34 5.90 4.36
CA TYR A 133 2.70 6.40 4.22
C TYR A 133 2.73 7.87 3.78
N VAL A 134 1.91 8.27 2.81
CA VAL A 134 1.86 9.67 2.37
C VAL A 134 1.31 10.58 3.49
N ARG A 135 0.32 10.12 4.26
CA ARG A 135 -0.30 10.88 5.36
C ARG A 135 0.62 11.05 6.57
N ASP A 136 1.30 9.96 6.96
CA ASP A 136 1.96 9.86 8.27
C ASP A 136 3.50 9.75 8.20
N ARG A 137 4.05 9.39 7.03
CA ARG A 137 5.47 9.08 6.80
C ARG A 137 5.96 9.68 5.49
N GLU A 138 5.54 10.90 5.20
CA GLU A 138 5.82 11.58 3.93
C GLU A 138 7.33 11.64 3.63
N GLU A 139 8.16 11.81 4.65
CA GLU A 139 9.62 11.81 4.54
C GLU A 139 10.17 10.51 3.95
N ASP A 140 9.56 9.36 4.25
CA ASP A 140 9.96 8.08 3.69
C ASP A 140 9.55 7.98 2.22
N VAL A 141 8.34 8.46 1.88
CA VAL A 141 7.86 8.54 0.49
C VAL A 141 8.83 9.39 -0.34
N VAL A 142 9.17 10.59 0.13
CA VAL A 142 10.10 11.51 -0.53
C VAL A 142 11.48 10.89 -0.73
N ARG A 143 11.97 10.16 0.28
CA ARG A 143 13.29 9.51 0.26
C ARG A 143 13.40 8.37 -0.74
N VAL A 144 12.34 7.57 -0.90
CA VAL A 144 12.40 6.33 -1.70
C VAL A 144 11.73 6.42 -3.07
N ALA A 145 10.85 7.40 -3.28
CA ALA A 145 10.12 7.49 -4.52
C ALA A 145 11.02 7.90 -5.69
N ALA A 146 10.85 7.21 -6.83
CA ALA A 146 11.51 7.59 -8.06
C ALA A 146 10.63 8.58 -8.85
N PRO A 147 11.14 9.78 -9.21
CA PRO A 147 10.41 10.73 -10.06
C PRO A 147 10.23 10.16 -11.47
N GLN A 148 9.04 10.35 -12.05
CA GLN A 148 8.66 9.79 -13.34
C GLN A 148 7.91 10.82 -14.20
N PRO A 149 8.20 10.88 -15.52
CA PRO A 149 7.59 11.84 -16.44
C PRO A 149 6.09 11.64 -16.76
N TRP A 150 5.54 10.45 -16.54
CA TRP A 150 4.13 10.13 -16.87
C TRP A 150 3.50 9.17 -15.86
N ASP A 151 2.16 9.08 -15.86
CA ASP A 151 1.43 8.07 -15.11
C ASP A 151 1.58 6.68 -15.77
N GLN A 152 1.69 5.63 -14.95
CA GLN A 152 1.76 4.25 -15.40
C GLN A 152 1.23 3.33 -14.30
N PRO A 153 0.56 2.21 -14.64
CA PRO A 153 0.19 1.25 -13.62
C PRO A 153 1.43 0.60 -12.98
N LEU A 154 1.37 0.35 -11.68
CA LEU A 154 2.48 -0.13 -10.89
C LEU A 154 2.94 -1.53 -11.34
N GLY A 155 4.24 -1.80 -11.15
CA GLY A 155 4.88 -2.99 -11.75
C GLY A 155 4.81 -4.24 -10.86
N ARG A 156 4.61 -4.06 -9.56
CA ARG A 156 4.55 -5.14 -8.56
C ARG A 156 3.20 -5.18 -7.83
N THR A 157 2.15 -4.72 -8.51
CA THR A 157 0.78 -4.88 -8.05
C THR A 157 0.00 -5.76 -9.01
N PHE A 158 -1.07 -6.39 -8.52
CA PHE A 158 -1.96 -7.24 -9.31
C PHE A 158 -3.43 -7.12 -8.89
#